data_AF-A0A0A1UCL3-F1
#
_entry.id   AF-A0A0A1UCL3-F1
#
_cell.length_a   1.000
_cell.length_b   1.000
_cell.length_c   1.000
_cell.angle_alpha   90.00
_cell.angle_beta   90.00
_cell.angle_gamma   90.00
#
_symmetry.space_group_name_H-M   'P 1'
#
loop_
_entity.id
_entity.type
_entity.pdbx_description
1 polymer ?
#
loop_
_entity_poly.entity_id
_entity_poly.type
_entity_poly.pdbx_seq_one_letter_code
_entity_poly.pdbx_strand_id
1 'polypeptide(L)'
;NINWSGMKEFSEEFKNRFEPILIVTQKLVAEMDRAYSDPVIDEEERSCVAMGSIIEKYVESLRVYLSYILNCPYFVSRFPVFSSSKTLTDSLIISISIYINKQKKANTGNVVTQLLPISTYLIAPLSHFSVYPELMRDLAMNISEKHFDYEAIKDSLEKIENTEEELDNQKTLVQRRESAVYLQSLFIKKLTFDEKEGQNEEVVFFGMLRNVDVEKAKTHEEPKVCFLFKNIFVVCKVKNYQGKVLDKKGMNAKFYQEFYGFDTTVLTGFGLEEVDRAFVTENLTVALIGEIENIKNGFMVGLGTRVFNFSAPSPLQQRQWCDVFIKNAKI
;
A
#
# COMPACT_ATOMS: atom_id res chain seq x y z
N ASN A 1 -20.53 1.42 -25.84
CA ASN A 1 -20.02 2.80 -25.80
C ASN A 1 -18.88 2.90 -24.80
N ILE A 2 -17.65 2.69 -25.27
CA ILE A 2 -16.45 2.94 -24.47
C ILE A 2 -16.24 4.46 -24.47
N ASN A 3 -16.14 5.07 -23.29
CA ASN A 3 -15.87 6.50 -23.19
C ASN A 3 -14.40 6.76 -23.58
N TRP A 4 -14.21 7.44 -24.71
CA TRP A 4 -12.90 7.71 -25.31
C TRP A 4 -12.18 8.91 -24.68
N SER A 5 -12.84 9.74 -23.86
CA SER A 5 -12.23 10.95 -23.28
C SER A 5 -11.12 10.64 -22.27
N GLY A 6 -11.29 9.59 -21.45
CA GLY A 6 -10.28 9.15 -20.47
C GLY A 6 -9.08 8.41 -21.07
N MET A 7 -8.96 8.30 -22.40
CA MET A 7 -7.89 7.55 -23.06
C MET A 7 -6.67 8.40 -23.42
N LYS A 8 -6.83 9.70 -23.69
CA LYS A 8 -5.68 10.62 -23.81
C LYS A 8 -4.93 10.72 -22.49
N GLU A 9 -5.72 10.84 -21.41
CA GLU A 9 -5.23 10.87 -20.03
C GLU A 9 -4.41 9.62 -19.69
N PHE A 10 -4.84 8.42 -20.09
CA PHE A 10 -4.06 7.19 -19.86
C PHE A 10 -2.66 7.22 -20.51
N SER A 11 -2.58 7.59 -21.79
CA SER A 11 -1.29 7.60 -22.50
C SER A 11 -0.33 8.64 -21.94
N GLU A 12 -0.85 9.81 -21.58
CA GLU A 12 -0.10 10.89 -20.97
C GLU A 12 0.33 10.53 -19.54
N GLU A 13 -0.56 9.96 -18.74
CA GLU A 13 -0.26 9.49 -17.39
C GLU A 13 0.79 8.37 -17.38
N PHE A 14 0.65 7.38 -18.27
CA PHE A 14 1.66 6.33 -18.42
C PHE A 14 3.02 6.93 -18.78
N LYS A 15 3.06 7.80 -19.80
CA LYS A 15 4.30 8.44 -20.24
C LYS A 15 4.95 9.24 -19.12
N ASN A 16 4.18 10.07 -18.43
CA ASN A 16 4.68 10.94 -17.35
C ASN A 16 5.25 10.15 -16.17
N ARG A 17 4.81 8.90 -15.95
CA ARG A 17 5.35 8.03 -14.89
C ARG A 17 6.47 7.11 -15.36
N PHE A 18 6.46 6.69 -16.61
CA PHE A 18 7.45 5.75 -17.16
C PHE A 18 8.70 6.44 -17.72
N GLU A 19 8.56 7.59 -18.38
CA GLU A 19 9.69 8.29 -19.02
C GLU A 19 10.80 8.71 -18.03
N PRO A 20 10.48 9.20 -16.80
CA PRO A 20 11.51 9.46 -15.80
C PRO A 20 12.33 8.22 -15.41
N ILE A 21 11.68 7.06 -15.31
CA ILE A 21 12.36 5.78 -15.06
C ILE A 21 13.35 5.51 -16.18
N LEU A 22 12.89 5.58 -17.43
CA LEU A 22 13.73 5.32 -18.61
C LEU A 22 14.96 6.23 -18.65
N ILE A 23 14.79 7.53 -18.36
CA ILE A 23 15.89 8.51 -18.35
C ILE A 23 16.92 8.15 -17.27
N VAL A 24 16.48 7.79 -16.06
CA VAL A 24 17.39 7.43 -14.96
C VAL A 24 18.12 6.13 -15.28
N THR A 25 17.42 5.09 -15.73
CA THR A 25 18.02 3.81 -16.12
C THR A 25 19.05 3.97 -17.23
N GLN A 26 18.75 4.77 -18.27
CA GLN A 26 19.69 5.02 -19.36
C GLN A 26 20.99 5.68 -18.88
N LYS A 27 20.88 6.65 -17.97
CA LYS A 27 22.06 7.30 -17.38
C LYS A 27 22.86 6.32 -16.52
N LEU A 28 22.19 5.54 -15.68
CA LEU A 28 22.84 4.55 -14.82
C LEU A 28 23.58 3.49 -15.64
N VAL A 29 22.93 2.93 -16.67
CA VAL A 29 23.56 1.95 -17.58
C VAL A 29 24.77 2.55 -18.31
N ALA A 30 24.65 3.78 -18.82
CA ALA A 30 25.78 4.43 -19.51
C ALA A 30 26.99 4.70 -18.59
N GLU A 31 26.76 5.04 -17.32
CA GLU A 31 27.84 5.18 -16.34
C GLU A 31 28.43 3.82 -15.95
N MET A 32 27.60 2.77 -15.80
CA MET A 32 28.08 1.41 -15.58
C MET A 32 28.93 0.92 -16.75
N ASP A 33 28.46 1.05 -17.99
CA ASP A 33 29.20 0.64 -19.19
C ASP A 33 30.56 1.36 -19.28
N ARG A 34 30.60 2.65 -18.92
CA ARG A 34 31.86 3.41 -18.86
C ARG A 34 32.80 2.84 -17.80
N ALA A 35 32.29 2.57 -16.59
CA ALA A 35 33.09 2.06 -15.49
C ALA A 35 33.60 0.61 -15.73
N TYR A 36 32.84 -0.20 -16.48
CA TYR A 36 33.32 -1.52 -16.93
C TYR A 36 34.35 -1.42 -18.06
N SER A 37 34.30 -0.37 -18.88
CA SER A 37 35.27 -0.15 -19.96
C SER A 37 36.59 0.45 -19.47
N ASP A 38 36.54 1.21 -18.37
CA ASP A 38 37.69 1.86 -17.74
C ASP A 38 37.63 1.68 -16.21
N PRO A 39 37.96 0.47 -15.72
CA PRO A 39 37.88 0.15 -14.30
C PRO A 39 38.99 0.82 -13.48
N VAL A 40 38.70 1.11 -12.22
CA VAL A 40 39.65 1.68 -11.26
C VAL A 40 40.62 0.60 -10.79
N ILE A 41 41.89 0.94 -10.60
CA ILE A 41 42.88 0.04 -10.00
C ILE A 41 42.92 0.32 -8.49
N ASP A 42 42.63 -0.69 -7.67
CA ASP A 42 42.71 -0.58 -6.20
C ASP A 42 44.17 -0.60 -5.68
N GLU A 43 44.36 -0.40 -4.37
CA GLU A 43 45.69 -0.43 -3.73
C GLU A 43 46.38 -1.82 -3.82
N GLU A 44 45.63 -2.87 -4.18
CA GLU A 44 46.10 -4.24 -4.38
C GLU A 44 46.31 -4.56 -5.89
N GLU A 45 46.35 -3.52 -6.74
CA GLU A 45 46.49 -3.60 -8.20
C GLU A 45 45.37 -4.37 -8.92
N ARG A 46 44.19 -4.51 -8.29
CA ARG A 46 43.03 -5.18 -8.89
C ARG A 46 42.16 -4.18 -9.62
N SER A 47 41.66 -4.63 -10.78
CA SER A 47 40.65 -3.92 -11.56
C SER A 47 39.29 -4.02 -10.86
N CYS A 48 38.77 -2.89 -10.38
CA CYS A 48 37.54 -2.76 -9.62
C CYS A 48 36.58 -1.75 -10.26
N VAL A 49 35.29 -1.99 -10.10
CA VAL A 49 34.22 -1.07 -10.54
C VAL A 49 33.60 -0.44 -9.29
N ALA A 50 33.56 0.90 -9.24
CA ALA A 50 32.97 1.67 -8.15
C ALA A 50 31.43 1.68 -8.20
N MET A 51 30.81 0.51 -8.08
CA MET A 51 29.37 0.35 -8.25
C MET A 51 28.57 1.14 -7.21
N GLY A 52 29.01 1.15 -5.95
CA GLY A 52 28.41 1.93 -4.87
C GLY A 52 28.39 3.41 -5.20
N SER A 53 29.55 3.97 -5.56
CA SER A 53 29.69 5.37 -5.96
C SER A 53 28.79 5.76 -7.15
N ILE A 54 28.63 4.85 -8.13
CA ILE A 54 27.72 5.07 -9.26
C ILE A 54 26.27 5.08 -8.77
N ILE A 55 25.86 4.08 -7.99
CA ILE A 55 24.48 3.96 -7.49
C ILE A 55 24.14 5.13 -6.58
N GLU A 56 25.05 5.55 -5.71
CA GLU A 56 24.86 6.66 -4.77
C GLU A 56 24.48 7.95 -5.48
N LYS A 57 25.08 8.22 -6.65
CA LYS A 57 24.76 9.39 -7.49
C LYS A 57 23.31 9.39 -8.00
N TYR A 58 22.71 8.21 -8.17
CA TYR A 58 21.38 8.04 -8.76
C TYR A 58 20.32 7.56 -7.77
N VAL A 59 20.69 7.18 -6.55
CA VAL A 59 19.78 6.52 -5.60
C VAL A 59 18.54 7.34 -5.28
N GLU A 60 18.68 8.66 -5.07
CA GLU A 60 17.55 9.56 -4.89
C GLU A 60 16.69 9.68 -6.16
N SER A 61 17.31 9.57 -7.33
CA SER A 61 16.59 9.57 -8.62
C SER A 61 15.81 8.28 -8.84
N LEU A 62 16.14 7.17 -8.15
CA LEU A 62 15.34 5.93 -8.22
C LEU A 62 13.97 6.08 -7.55
N ARG A 63 13.74 7.13 -6.77
CA ARG A 63 12.40 7.45 -6.22
C ARG A 63 11.34 7.68 -7.30
N VAL A 64 11.73 7.96 -8.54
CA VAL A 64 10.79 8.04 -9.68
C VAL A 64 10.02 6.74 -9.91
N TYR A 65 10.55 5.59 -9.46
CA TYR A 65 9.86 4.31 -9.54
C TYR A 65 8.59 4.26 -8.70
N LEU A 66 8.54 4.92 -7.54
CA LEU A 66 7.40 4.85 -6.61
C LEU A 66 6.10 5.23 -7.31
N SER A 67 6.10 6.34 -8.03
CA SER A 67 4.91 6.83 -8.73
C SER A 67 4.40 5.82 -9.76
N TYR A 68 5.29 5.20 -10.52
CA TYR A 68 4.91 4.18 -11.50
C TYR A 68 4.39 2.91 -10.81
N ILE A 69 5.10 2.43 -9.80
CA ILE A 69 4.77 1.19 -9.08
C ILE A 69 3.37 1.27 -8.46
N LEU A 70 3.06 2.37 -7.78
CA LEU A 70 1.76 2.58 -7.15
C LEU A 70 0.61 2.60 -8.17
N ASN A 71 0.88 2.99 -9.42
CA ASN A 71 -0.09 3.04 -10.51
C ASN A 71 -0.03 1.82 -11.45
N CYS A 72 0.90 0.90 -11.24
CA CYS A 72 1.05 -0.29 -12.07
C CYS A 72 -0.23 -1.14 -12.12
N PRO A 73 -0.97 -1.37 -11.01
CA PRO A 73 -2.24 -2.10 -11.06
C PRO A 73 -3.29 -1.42 -11.97
N TYR A 74 -3.35 -0.09 -11.96
CA TYR A 74 -4.20 0.69 -12.87
C TYR A 74 -3.78 0.49 -14.33
N PHE A 75 -2.49 0.57 -14.63
CA PHE A 75 -1.99 0.33 -15.99
C PHE A 75 -2.30 -1.10 -16.47
N VAL A 76 -2.04 -2.09 -15.63
CA VAL A 76 -2.27 -3.51 -15.93
C VAL A 76 -3.76 -3.85 -16.03
N SER A 77 -4.66 -3.17 -15.30
CA SER A 77 -6.11 -3.43 -15.39
C SER A 77 -6.77 -2.71 -16.57
N ARG A 78 -6.28 -1.52 -16.93
CA ARG A 78 -6.80 -0.74 -18.06
C ARG A 78 -6.30 -1.27 -19.40
N PHE A 79 -5.07 -1.78 -19.47
CA PHE A 79 -4.48 -2.34 -20.69
C PHE A 79 -5.27 -3.52 -21.32
N PRO A 80 -5.81 -4.49 -20.57
CA PRO A 80 -6.72 -5.52 -21.06
C PRO A 80 -7.96 -4.96 -21.76
N VAL A 81 -8.50 -3.84 -21.28
CA VAL A 81 -9.60 -3.14 -21.93
C VAL A 81 -9.17 -2.60 -23.30
N PHE A 82 -7.95 -2.08 -23.42
CA PHE A 82 -7.38 -1.70 -24.72
C PHE A 82 -7.23 -2.91 -25.66
N SER A 83 -6.79 -4.07 -25.15
CA SER A 83 -6.64 -5.29 -25.98
C SER A 83 -7.96 -5.80 -26.57
N SER A 84 -9.07 -5.48 -25.92
CA SER A 84 -10.43 -5.81 -26.39
C SER A 84 -10.89 -4.92 -27.55
N SER A 85 -10.19 -3.80 -27.80
CA SER A 85 -10.44 -2.91 -28.95
C SER A 85 -9.57 -3.35 -30.13
N LYS A 86 -10.18 -3.97 -31.14
CA LYS A 86 -9.49 -4.44 -32.34
C LYS A 86 -8.64 -3.35 -33.00
N THR A 87 -9.18 -2.15 -33.16
CA THR A 87 -8.47 -1.02 -33.80
C THR A 87 -7.22 -0.57 -33.04
N LEU A 88 -7.28 -0.57 -31.70
CA LEU A 88 -6.14 -0.18 -30.86
C LEU A 88 -5.08 -1.27 -30.83
N THR A 89 -5.51 -2.53 -30.73
CA THR A 89 -4.63 -3.70 -30.80
C THR A 89 -3.88 -3.74 -32.14
N ASP A 90 -4.57 -3.52 -33.26
CA ASP A 90 -3.96 -3.48 -34.60
C ASP A 90 -2.94 -2.34 -34.72
N SER A 91 -3.27 -1.13 -34.23
CA SER A 91 -2.36 0.02 -34.24
C SER A 91 -1.11 -0.20 -33.39
N LEU A 92 -1.26 -0.85 -32.23
CA LEU A 92 -0.15 -1.17 -31.34
C LEU A 92 0.75 -2.25 -31.93
N ILE A 93 0.17 -3.30 -32.51
CA ILE A 93 0.92 -4.36 -33.21
C ILE A 93 1.74 -3.76 -34.36
N ILE A 94 1.15 -2.86 -35.15
CA ILE A 94 1.86 -2.17 -36.24
C ILE A 94 3.03 -1.36 -35.68
N SER A 95 2.80 -0.57 -34.61
CA SER A 95 3.83 0.28 -34.01
C SER A 95 5.00 -0.54 -33.45
N ILE A 96 4.71 -1.63 -32.73
CA ILE A 96 5.71 -2.55 -32.20
C ILE A 96 6.47 -3.24 -33.34
N SER A 97 5.77 -3.67 -34.39
CA SER A 97 6.39 -4.32 -35.57
C SER A 97 7.34 -3.37 -36.30
N ILE A 98 6.95 -2.10 -36.46
CA ILE A 98 7.82 -1.06 -37.02
C ILE A 98 9.06 -0.87 -36.16
N TYR A 99 8.91 -0.80 -34.84
CA TYR A 99 10.02 -0.66 -33.91
C TYR A 99 10.99 -1.85 -33.97
N ILE A 100 10.50 -3.09 -33.92
CA ILE A 100 11.33 -4.30 -34.04
C ILE A 100 12.09 -4.30 -35.36
N ASN A 101 11.42 -3.99 -36.47
CA ASN A 101 12.05 -3.97 -37.78
C ASN A 101 13.11 -2.86 -37.89
N LYS A 102 12.92 -1.74 -37.21
CA LYS A 102 13.94 -0.69 -37.07
C LYS A 102 15.13 -1.18 -36.25
N GLN A 103 14.91 -1.87 -35.13
CA GLN A 103 15.97 -2.42 -34.28
C GLN A 103 16.77 -3.52 -35.00
N LYS A 104 16.12 -4.42 -35.74
CA LYS A 104 16.77 -5.45 -36.59
C LYS A 104 17.69 -4.86 -37.65
N LYS A 105 17.34 -3.69 -38.18
CA LYS A 105 18.19 -2.99 -39.17
C LYS A 105 19.37 -2.27 -38.53
N ALA A 106 19.24 -1.88 -37.26
CA ALA A 106 20.28 -1.12 -36.53
C ALA A 106 21.29 -2.03 -35.80
N ASN A 107 20.87 -3.20 -35.32
CA ASN A 107 21.70 -4.14 -34.58
C ASN A 107 21.65 -5.54 -35.20
N THR A 108 22.79 -6.07 -35.64
CA THR A 108 22.95 -7.43 -36.20
C THR A 108 23.07 -8.54 -35.14
N GLY A 109 23.13 -8.19 -33.85
CA GLY A 109 23.07 -9.14 -32.73
C GLY A 109 21.64 -9.54 -32.35
N ASN A 110 21.50 -10.59 -31.51
CA ASN A 110 20.25 -11.23 -31.07
C ASN A 110 19.10 -10.23 -30.79
N VAL A 111 18.32 -9.94 -31.83
CA VAL A 111 17.04 -9.25 -31.65
C VAL A 111 16.05 -10.27 -31.14
N VAL A 112 15.53 -10.04 -29.93
CA VAL A 112 14.48 -10.85 -29.31
C VAL A 112 13.39 -11.14 -30.34
N THR A 113 13.29 -12.40 -30.76
CA THR A 113 12.40 -12.85 -31.84
C THR A 113 10.96 -13.07 -31.37
N GLN A 114 10.74 -13.11 -30.04
CA GLN A 114 9.43 -13.25 -29.42
C GLN A 114 9.18 -12.12 -28.43
N LEU A 115 8.16 -11.32 -28.72
CA LEU A 115 7.64 -10.35 -27.77
C LEU A 115 6.97 -11.08 -26.62
N LEU A 116 7.25 -10.62 -25.40
CA LEU A 116 6.51 -11.04 -24.22
C LEU A 116 5.11 -10.39 -24.22
N PRO A 117 4.16 -10.90 -23.43
CA PRO A 117 2.90 -10.20 -23.19
C PRO A 117 3.15 -8.76 -22.71
N ILE A 118 2.29 -7.82 -23.11
CA ILE A 118 2.48 -6.41 -22.75
C ILE A 118 2.43 -6.18 -21.24
N SER A 119 1.65 -6.98 -20.52
CA SER A 119 1.66 -7.02 -19.06
C SER A 119 3.06 -7.24 -18.48
N THR A 120 3.89 -8.08 -19.12
CA THR A 120 5.27 -8.31 -18.68
C THR A 120 6.11 -7.05 -18.81
N TYR A 121 5.97 -6.29 -19.90
CA TYR A 121 6.67 -5.01 -20.06
C TYR A 121 6.16 -3.93 -19.09
N LEU A 122 4.85 -3.93 -18.79
CA LEU A 122 4.27 -3.00 -17.80
C LEU A 122 4.75 -3.30 -16.38
N ILE A 123 4.99 -4.56 -16.04
CA ILE A 123 5.47 -4.98 -14.72
C ILE A 123 7.00 -4.87 -14.61
N ALA A 124 7.73 -4.81 -15.73
CA ALA A 124 9.19 -4.80 -15.73
C ALA A 124 9.83 -3.74 -14.80
N PRO A 125 9.34 -2.49 -14.69
CA PRO A 125 9.89 -1.53 -13.73
C PRO A 125 9.75 -1.97 -12.27
N LEU A 126 8.68 -2.69 -11.93
CA LEU A 126 8.44 -3.25 -10.60
C LEU A 126 9.49 -4.31 -10.27
N SER A 127 9.67 -5.27 -11.18
CA SER A 127 10.66 -6.34 -11.04
C SER A 127 12.09 -5.82 -11.10
N HIS A 128 12.35 -4.74 -11.81
CA HIS A 128 13.67 -4.14 -11.88
C HIS A 128 14.00 -3.35 -10.61
N PHE A 129 13.03 -2.62 -10.06
CA PHE A 129 13.24 -1.89 -8.80
C PHE A 129 13.60 -2.84 -7.65
N SER A 130 12.94 -4.01 -7.57
CA SER A 130 13.20 -4.99 -6.49
C SER A 130 14.61 -5.60 -6.53
N VAL A 131 15.34 -5.47 -7.64
CA VAL A 131 16.73 -5.97 -7.75
C VAL A 131 17.72 -5.03 -7.06
N TYR A 132 17.48 -3.71 -7.02
CA TYR A 132 18.43 -2.78 -6.40
C TYR A 132 18.67 -3.09 -4.91
N PRO A 133 17.64 -3.30 -4.06
CA PRO A 133 17.85 -3.66 -2.66
C PRO A 133 18.60 -4.99 -2.49
N GLU A 134 18.21 -6.03 -3.24
CA GLU A 134 18.87 -7.34 -3.19
C GLU A 134 20.35 -7.23 -3.57
N LEU A 135 20.65 -6.56 -4.67
CA LEU A 135 22.01 -6.31 -5.14
C LEU A 135 22.84 -5.53 -4.11
N MET A 136 22.28 -4.47 -3.52
CA MET A 136 22.99 -3.65 -2.54
C MET A 136 23.24 -4.40 -1.23
N ARG A 137 22.30 -5.24 -0.78
CA ARG A 137 22.52 -6.12 0.38
C ARG A 137 23.64 -7.11 0.10
N ASP A 138 23.61 -7.75 -1.06
CA ASP A 138 24.65 -8.69 -1.47
C ASP A 138 26.03 -8.01 -1.56
N LEU A 139 26.11 -6.81 -2.15
CA LEU A 139 27.36 -6.03 -2.20
C LEU A 139 27.85 -5.67 -0.78
N ALA A 140 26.96 -5.17 0.07
CA ALA A 140 27.29 -4.79 1.44
C ALA A 140 27.77 -5.97 2.31
N MET A 141 27.27 -7.19 2.04
CA MET A 141 27.70 -8.40 2.75
C MET A 141 29.07 -8.92 2.31
N ASN A 142 29.50 -8.61 1.09
CA ASN A 142 30.72 -9.18 0.49
C ASN A 142 31.87 -8.17 0.36
N ILE A 143 31.65 -6.89 0.65
CA ILE A 143 32.68 -5.86 0.60
C ILE A 143 33.51 -5.81 1.90
N SER A 144 34.81 -5.55 1.77
CA SER A 144 35.69 -5.28 2.92
C SER A 144 35.52 -3.84 3.40
N GLU A 145 35.56 -3.60 4.71
CA GLU A 145 35.58 -2.24 5.30
C GLU A 145 36.73 -1.35 4.78
N LYS A 146 37.80 -1.95 4.26
CA LYS A 146 38.94 -1.21 3.67
C LYS A 146 38.76 -0.89 2.20
N HIS A 147 37.72 -1.42 1.55
CA HIS A 147 37.50 -1.19 0.14
C HIS A 147 37.09 0.28 -0.10
N PHE A 148 37.64 0.91 -1.13
CA PHE A 148 37.43 2.34 -1.41
C PHE A 148 35.94 2.71 -1.60
N ASP A 149 35.12 1.76 -2.05
CA ASP A 149 33.69 1.92 -2.33
C ASP A 149 32.78 1.52 -1.16
N TYR A 150 33.35 1.17 0.00
CA TYR A 150 32.62 0.62 1.15
C TYR A 150 31.54 1.57 1.66
N GLU A 151 31.89 2.82 1.96
CA GLU A 151 30.94 3.81 2.48
C GLU A 151 29.82 4.10 1.48
N ALA A 152 30.16 4.27 0.19
CA ALA A 152 29.16 4.51 -0.86
C ALA A 152 28.16 3.35 -1.00
N ILE A 153 28.61 2.10 -0.81
CA ILE A 153 27.73 0.93 -0.78
C ILE A 153 26.80 0.97 0.44
N LYS A 154 27.31 1.30 1.62
CA LYS A 154 26.52 1.39 2.86
C LYS A 154 25.46 2.49 2.77
N ASP A 155 25.84 3.68 2.32
CA ASP A 155 24.94 4.82 2.16
C ASP A 155 23.88 4.57 1.10
N SER A 156 24.25 3.94 -0.02
CA SER A 156 23.31 3.57 -1.07
C SER A 156 22.30 2.52 -0.62
N LEU A 157 22.74 1.53 0.17
CA LEU A 157 21.85 0.53 0.74
C LEU A 157 20.81 1.17 1.67
N GLU A 158 21.23 2.02 2.61
CA GLU A 158 20.32 2.71 3.52
C GLU A 158 19.27 3.53 2.76
N LYS A 159 19.69 4.31 1.76
CA LYS A 159 18.77 5.13 0.94
C LYS A 159 17.78 4.27 0.12
N ILE A 160 18.21 3.11 -0.37
CA ILE A 160 17.33 2.17 -1.08
C ILE A 160 16.33 1.52 -0.12
N GLU A 161 16.76 1.08 1.05
CA GLU A 161 15.87 0.48 2.07
C GLU A 161 14.84 1.49 2.56
N ASN A 162 15.23 2.74 2.79
CA ASN A 162 14.30 3.83 3.09
C ASN A 162 13.29 4.06 1.95
N THR A 163 13.71 3.86 0.69
CA THR A 163 12.82 3.99 -0.48
C THR A 163 11.86 2.79 -0.58
N GLU A 164 12.28 1.57 -0.22
CA GLU A 164 11.39 0.41 -0.09
C GLU A 164 10.35 0.60 1.01
N GLU A 165 10.77 1.07 2.18
CA GLU A 165 9.88 1.33 3.31
C GLU A 165 8.83 2.38 2.95
N GLU A 166 9.25 3.49 2.32
CA GLU A 166 8.33 4.52 1.83
C GLU A 166 7.33 3.94 0.82
N LEU A 167 7.78 3.10 -0.11
CA LEU A 167 6.91 2.46 -1.08
C LEU A 167 5.84 1.59 -0.41
N ASP A 168 6.22 0.78 0.58
CA ASP A 168 5.29 -0.08 1.29
C ASP A 168 4.31 0.69 2.18
N ASN A 169 4.78 1.79 2.79
CA ASN A 169 3.92 2.75 3.48
C ASN A 169 2.90 3.36 2.53
N GLN A 170 3.30 3.79 1.33
CA GLN A 170 2.37 4.33 0.34
C GLN A 170 1.40 3.28 -0.21
N LYS A 171 1.83 2.03 -0.45
CA LYS A 171 0.90 0.95 -0.83
C LYS A 171 -0.15 0.73 0.24
N THR A 172 0.26 0.67 1.51
CA THR A 172 -0.64 0.53 2.64
C THR A 172 -1.61 1.71 2.71
N LEU A 173 -1.12 2.93 2.50
CA LEU A 173 -1.93 4.15 2.46
C LEU A 173 -3.02 4.07 1.38
N VAL A 174 -2.65 3.68 0.15
CA VAL A 174 -3.60 3.49 -0.96
C VAL A 174 -4.66 2.45 -0.60
N GLN A 175 -4.27 1.30 -0.05
CA GLN A 175 -5.20 0.25 0.36
C GLN A 175 -6.17 0.72 1.47
N ARG A 176 -5.70 1.52 2.43
CA ARG A 176 -6.55 2.12 3.46
C ARG A 176 -7.56 3.09 2.88
N ARG A 177 -7.18 3.83 1.84
CA ARG A 177 -8.10 4.73 1.11
C ARG A 177 -9.14 3.98 0.32
N GLU A 178 -8.73 2.98 -0.44
CA GLU A 178 -9.66 2.11 -1.17
C GLU A 178 -10.63 1.41 -0.23
N SER A 179 -10.14 0.95 0.93
CA SER A 179 -10.97 0.35 1.97
C SER A 179 -11.98 1.34 2.57
N ALA A 180 -11.60 2.62 2.75
CA ALA A 180 -12.52 3.66 3.20
C ALA A 180 -13.60 3.96 2.16
N VAL A 181 -13.24 4.04 0.88
CA VAL A 181 -14.18 4.22 -0.24
C VAL A 181 -15.16 3.05 -0.32
N TYR A 182 -14.64 1.81 -0.28
CA TYR A 182 -15.48 0.62 -0.29
C TYR A 182 -16.43 0.58 0.92
N LEU A 183 -15.91 0.92 2.10
CA LEU A 183 -16.69 0.94 3.34
C LEU A 183 -17.92 1.86 3.23
N GLN A 184 -17.85 2.99 2.52
CA GLN A 184 -19.01 3.86 2.30
C GLN A 184 -20.20 3.13 1.67
N SER A 185 -19.94 2.13 0.82
CA SER A 185 -20.99 1.34 0.17
C SER A 185 -21.72 0.38 1.11
N LEU A 186 -21.11 0.06 2.27
CA LEU A 186 -21.67 -0.85 3.26
C LEU A 186 -22.64 -0.15 4.22
N PHE A 187 -22.58 1.18 4.32
CA PHE A 187 -23.43 1.94 5.22
C PHE A 187 -24.83 2.17 4.63
N ILE A 188 -25.87 1.88 5.42
CA ILE A 188 -27.27 2.10 5.04
C ILE A 188 -27.58 3.58 4.85
N LYS A 189 -26.93 4.43 5.65
CA LYS A 189 -26.94 5.89 5.50
C LYS A 189 -25.51 6.34 5.32
N LYS A 190 -25.26 7.16 4.29
CA LYS A 190 -23.92 7.67 3.97
C LYS A 190 -23.27 8.26 5.23
N LEU A 191 -22.03 7.87 5.51
CA LEU A 191 -21.24 8.55 6.54
C LEU A 191 -20.96 9.97 6.06
N THR A 192 -21.42 10.95 6.83
CA THR A 192 -21.05 12.35 6.63
C THR A 192 -19.73 12.59 7.34
N PHE A 193 -18.69 12.94 6.60
CA PHE A 193 -17.48 13.54 7.13
C PHE A 193 -17.60 15.05 6.94
N ASP A 194 -17.17 15.86 7.90
CA ASP A 194 -17.17 17.32 7.72
C ASP A 194 -16.22 17.68 6.57
N GLU A 195 -16.75 18.35 5.54
CA GLU A 195 -16.04 18.69 4.30
C GLU A 195 -14.83 19.60 4.51
N LYS A 196 -14.71 20.22 5.69
CA LYS A 196 -13.55 21.06 6.07
C LYS A 196 -12.29 20.25 6.36
N GLU A 197 -12.39 18.94 6.50
CA GLU A 197 -11.27 18.04 6.75
C GLU A 197 -11.29 16.91 5.73
N GLY A 198 -10.70 17.15 4.55
CA GLY A 198 -10.39 16.12 3.54
C GLY A 198 -9.36 15.07 4.02
N GLN A 199 -9.37 14.74 5.31
CA GLN A 199 -8.38 13.92 6.03
C GLN A 199 -8.97 12.63 6.61
N ASN A 200 -10.26 12.34 6.39
CA ASN A 200 -10.93 11.13 6.89
C ASN A 200 -11.06 10.01 5.83
N GLU A 201 -10.18 10.01 4.84
CA GLU A 201 -10.26 9.10 3.69
C GLU A 201 -9.57 7.75 3.93
N GLU A 202 -9.10 7.45 5.14
CA GLU A 202 -8.29 6.25 5.43
C GLU A 202 -8.84 5.48 6.61
N VAL A 203 -9.15 4.20 6.41
CA VAL A 203 -9.44 3.27 7.51
C VAL A 203 -8.12 2.84 8.13
N VAL A 204 -7.82 3.31 9.34
CA VAL A 204 -6.59 2.94 10.07
C VAL A 204 -6.73 1.53 10.63
N PHE A 205 -7.86 1.25 11.25
CA PHE A 205 -8.18 -0.05 11.80
C PHE A 205 -9.68 -0.23 11.94
N PHE A 206 -10.17 -1.46 11.81
CA PHE A 206 -11.50 -1.85 12.19
C PHE A 206 -11.45 -3.17 12.94
N GLY A 207 -12.52 -3.47 13.64
CA GLY A 207 -12.65 -4.70 14.38
C GLY A 207 -13.97 -4.79 15.11
N MET A 208 -14.27 -6.00 15.58
CA MET A 208 -15.47 -6.25 16.35
C MET A 208 -15.22 -5.99 17.83
N LEU A 209 -16.14 -5.27 18.47
CA LEU A 209 -16.09 -4.95 19.89
C LEU A 209 -17.47 -5.15 20.52
N ARG A 210 -17.52 -5.46 21.81
CA ARG A 210 -18.76 -5.44 22.60
C ARG A 210 -18.73 -4.28 23.57
N ASN A 211 -19.83 -3.54 23.69
CA ASN A 211 -19.92 -2.50 24.72
C ASN A 211 -19.85 -3.12 26.11
N VAL A 212 -19.25 -2.40 27.04
CA VAL A 212 -19.12 -2.80 28.45
C VAL A 212 -19.79 -1.76 29.35
N ASP A 213 -20.61 -2.24 30.28
CA ASP A 213 -21.10 -1.47 31.42
C ASP A 213 -20.21 -1.83 32.62
N VAL A 214 -19.27 -0.94 32.94
CA VAL A 214 -18.27 -1.17 33.99
C VAL A 214 -18.92 -1.17 35.37
N GLU A 215 -19.92 -0.31 35.60
CA GLU A 215 -20.63 -0.21 36.88
C GLU A 215 -21.42 -1.48 37.19
N LYS A 216 -22.00 -2.11 36.15
CA LYS A 216 -22.74 -3.37 36.30
C LYS A 216 -21.91 -4.62 36.02
N ALA A 217 -20.58 -4.49 35.88
CA ALA A 217 -19.67 -5.57 35.53
C ALA A 217 -20.16 -6.46 34.37
N LYS A 218 -20.72 -5.85 33.32
CA LYS A 218 -21.47 -6.56 32.27
C LYS A 218 -20.97 -6.22 30.87
N THR A 219 -20.72 -7.26 30.07
CA THR A 219 -20.47 -7.16 28.63
C THR A 219 -21.80 -7.32 27.87
N HIS A 220 -22.08 -6.42 26.92
CA HIS A 220 -23.25 -6.54 26.05
C HIS A 220 -23.07 -7.69 25.06
N GLU A 221 -24.11 -8.50 24.85
CA GLU A 221 -24.04 -9.67 23.96
C GLU A 221 -23.84 -9.29 22.48
N GLU A 222 -24.50 -8.20 22.05
CA GLU A 222 -24.51 -7.77 20.66
C GLU A 222 -23.16 -7.15 20.26
N PRO A 223 -22.42 -7.75 19.31
CA PRO A 223 -21.19 -7.16 18.82
C PRO A 223 -21.48 -5.89 17.98
N LYS A 224 -20.56 -4.94 18.07
CA LYS A 224 -20.46 -3.75 17.22
C LYS A 224 -19.28 -3.94 16.28
N VAL A 225 -19.40 -3.37 15.08
CA VAL A 225 -18.27 -3.23 14.16
C VAL A 225 -17.78 -1.81 14.31
N CYS A 226 -16.56 -1.64 14.79
CA CYS A 226 -15.98 -0.34 15.08
C CYS A 226 -14.90 -0.03 14.04
N PHE A 227 -14.82 1.23 13.63
CA PHE A 227 -13.87 1.73 12.64
C PHE A 227 -13.13 2.92 13.24
N LEU A 228 -11.81 2.88 13.17
CA LEU A 228 -10.94 4.00 13.45
C LEU A 228 -10.43 4.53 12.11
N PHE A 229 -10.89 5.72 11.76
CA PHE A 229 -10.31 6.56 10.73
C PHE A 229 -9.25 7.45 11.37
N LYS A 230 -8.50 8.19 10.55
CA LYS A 230 -7.47 9.11 11.03
C LYS A 230 -7.97 10.07 12.11
N ASN A 231 -9.09 10.75 11.89
CA ASN A 231 -9.59 11.76 12.85
C ASN A 231 -10.91 11.37 13.51
N ILE A 232 -11.50 10.21 13.18
CA ILE A 232 -12.83 9.82 13.67
C ILE A 232 -12.85 8.35 14.04
N PHE A 233 -13.43 8.04 15.20
CA PHE A 233 -13.83 6.72 15.60
C PHE A 233 -15.34 6.55 15.43
N VAL A 234 -15.78 5.48 14.76
CA VAL A 234 -17.19 5.20 14.44
C VAL A 234 -17.57 3.84 14.98
N VAL A 235 -18.70 3.77 15.69
CA VAL A 235 -19.28 2.55 16.23
C VAL A 235 -20.53 2.22 15.42
N CYS A 236 -20.58 1.00 14.88
CA CYS A 236 -21.68 0.56 14.03
C CYS A 236 -22.38 -0.66 14.61
N LYS A 237 -23.70 -0.74 14.37
CA LYS A 237 -24.47 -1.99 14.47
C LYS A 237 -24.64 -2.59 13.08
N VAL A 238 -24.75 -3.91 13.04
CA VAL A 238 -25.03 -4.65 11.82
C VAL A 238 -26.55 -4.80 11.70
N LYS A 239 -27.11 -4.38 10.56
CA LYS A 239 -28.56 -4.38 10.33
C LYS A 239 -29.02 -5.51 9.44
N ASN A 240 -28.23 -5.83 8.43
CA ASN A 240 -28.56 -6.88 7.49
C ASN A 240 -27.28 -7.54 6.97
N TYR A 241 -27.47 -8.71 6.34
CA TYR A 241 -26.46 -9.39 5.56
C TYR A 241 -27.08 -9.83 4.24
N GLN A 242 -26.49 -9.41 3.13
CA GLN A 242 -26.99 -9.62 1.77
C GLN A 242 -28.46 -9.19 1.63
N GLY A 243 -28.83 -8.04 2.24
CA GLY A 243 -30.19 -7.50 2.22
C GLY A 243 -31.18 -8.19 3.16
N LYS A 244 -30.79 -9.27 3.86
CA LYS A 244 -31.65 -9.94 4.84
C LYS A 244 -31.37 -9.43 6.25
N VAL A 245 -32.41 -9.03 6.96
CA VAL A 245 -32.29 -8.63 8.38
C VAL A 245 -31.77 -9.83 9.18
N LEU A 246 -30.71 -9.61 9.95
CA LEU A 246 -30.15 -10.64 10.83
C LEU A 246 -30.84 -10.58 12.19
N ASP A 247 -31.22 -11.75 12.71
CA ASP A 247 -31.58 -11.91 14.11
C ASP A 247 -30.31 -12.07 14.98
N LYS A 248 -30.48 -12.06 16.31
CA LYS A 248 -29.34 -12.15 17.25
C LYS A 248 -28.49 -13.41 17.04
N LYS A 249 -29.15 -14.56 16.74
CA LYS A 249 -28.45 -15.83 16.50
C LYS A 249 -27.67 -15.81 15.20
N GLY A 250 -28.26 -15.28 14.13
CA GLY A 250 -27.63 -15.11 12.83
C GLY A 250 -26.43 -14.18 12.87
N MET A 251 -26.50 -13.09 13.64
CA MET A 251 -25.34 -12.22 13.88
C MET A 251 -24.20 -12.99 14.56
N ASN A 252 -24.46 -13.65 15.68
CA ASN A 252 -23.42 -14.38 16.41
C ASN A 252 -22.77 -15.50 15.56
N ALA A 253 -23.56 -16.19 14.72
CA ALA A 253 -23.04 -17.20 13.80
C ALA A 253 -22.12 -16.61 12.72
N LYS A 254 -22.45 -15.42 12.19
CA LYS A 254 -21.63 -14.73 11.18
C LYS A 254 -20.38 -14.09 11.77
N PHE A 255 -20.41 -13.74 13.05
CA PHE A 255 -19.30 -13.15 13.79
C PHE A 255 -18.52 -14.16 14.64
N TYR A 256 -18.63 -15.46 14.34
CA TYR A 256 -17.79 -16.49 14.97
C TYR A 256 -16.30 -16.33 14.59
N GLN A 257 -16.02 -15.80 13.39
CA GLN A 257 -14.67 -15.46 12.97
C GLN A 257 -14.33 -14.02 13.36
N GLU A 258 -13.14 -13.80 13.92
CA GLU A 258 -12.63 -12.48 14.28
C GLU A 258 -12.24 -11.71 13.01
N PHE A 259 -13.00 -10.67 12.67
CA PHE A 259 -12.64 -9.72 11.61
C PHE A 259 -11.98 -8.49 12.22
N TYR A 260 -10.78 -8.16 11.75
CA TYR A 260 -10.06 -6.95 12.09
C TYR A 260 -8.96 -6.63 11.07
N GLY A 261 -8.42 -5.42 11.12
CA GLY A 261 -7.39 -4.94 10.21
C GLY A 261 -7.82 -3.64 9.55
N PHE A 262 -7.41 -3.39 8.31
CA PHE A 262 -7.89 -2.25 7.53
C PHE A 262 -8.63 -2.66 6.26
N ASP A 263 -8.48 -3.91 5.80
CA ASP A 263 -9.18 -4.44 4.63
C ASP A 263 -10.66 -4.66 4.94
N THR A 264 -11.51 -3.75 4.46
CA THR A 264 -12.96 -3.79 4.69
C THR A 264 -13.69 -4.71 3.74
N THR A 265 -13.03 -5.32 2.75
CA THR A 265 -13.67 -6.25 1.80
C THR A 265 -14.20 -7.51 2.49
N VAL A 266 -13.63 -7.90 3.63
CA VAL A 266 -14.14 -9.01 4.45
C VAL A 266 -15.55 -8.74 5.00
N LEU A 267 -15.98 -7.47 5.01
CA LEU A 267 -17.33 -7.06 5.40
C LEU A 267 -18.32 -7.05 4.22
N THR A 268 -17.96 -7.62 3.07
CA THR A 268 -18.84 -7.68 1.91
C THR A 268 -20.19 -8.28 2.26
N GLY A 269 -21.25 -7.54 1.91
CA GLY A 269 -22.64 -7.95 2.11
C GLY A 269 -23.22 -7.54 3.46
N PHE A 270 -22.43 -7.03 4.41
CA PHE A 270 -22.99 -6.46 5.63
C PHE A 270 -23.58 -5.07 5.37
N GLY A 271 -24.78 -4.83 5.89
CA GLY A 271 -25.38 -3.50 5.98
C GLY A 271 -25.11 -2.91 7.36
N LEU A 272 -24.35 -1.82 7.40
CA LEU A 272 -23.93 -1.15 8.62
C LEU A 272 -24.79 0.09 8.89
N GLU A 273 -25.13 0.28 10.15
CA GLU A 273 -25.72 1.53 10.62
C GLU A 273 -24.87 2.09 11.75
N GLU A 274 -24.43 3.32 11.57
CA GLU A 274 -23.76 4.06 12.63
C GLU A 274 -24.70 4.24 13.83
N VAL A 275 -24.18 3.98 15.02
CA VAL A 275 -24.89 4.21 16.29
C VAL A 275 -24.18 5.22 17.16
N ASP A 276 -22.88 5.39 16.98
CA ASP A 276 -22.11 6.37 17.72
C ASP A 276 -20.84 6.78 16.96
N ARG A 277 -20.32 7.96 17.26
CA ARG A 277 -19.03 8.44 16.71
C ARG A 277 -18.32 9.40 17.67
N ALA A 278 -17.02 9.52 17.56
CA ALA A 278 -16.24 10.53 18.27
C ALA A 278 -15.04 10.95 17.43
N PHE A 279 -14.66 12.22 17.54
CA PHE A 279 -13.42 12.70 16.94
C PHE A 279 -12.23 12.24 17.77
N VAL A 280 -11.19 11.77 17.08
CA VAL A 280 -9.89 11.52 17.68
C VAL A 280 -9.23 12.87 17.88
N THR A 281 -8.85 13.16 19.11
CA THR A 281 -8.21 14.43 19.50
C THR A 281 -6.90 14.13 20.23
N GLU A 282 -6.05 15.13 20.40
CA GLU A 282 -4.82 15.02 21.18
C GLU A 282 -5.06 14.55 22.63
N ASN A 283 -6.25 14.83 23.18
CA ASN A 283 -6.68 14.39 24.52
C ASN A 283 -7.26 12.96 24.48
N LEU A 284 -6.53 12.02 23.88
CA LEU A 284 -6.89 10.61 23.84
C LEU A 284 -6.36 9.88 25.08
N THR A 285 -7.23 9.11 25.74
CA THR A 285 -6.85 8.23 26.85
C THR A 285 -7.21 6.79 26.52
N VAL A 286 -6.30 5.86 26.82
CA VAL A 286 -6.55 4.42 26.69
C VAL A 286 -6.15 3.76 27.99
N ALA A 287 -7.04 2.95 28.55
CA ALA A 287 -6.76 2.18 29.76
C ALA A 287 -7.33 0.77 29.64
N LEU A 288 -6.62 -0.20 30.20
CA LEU A 288 -7.16 -1.55 30.33
C LEU A 288 -8.19 -1.58 31.46
N ILE A 289 -9.32 -2.24 31.21
CA ILE A 289 -10.27 -2.58 32.26
C ILE A 289 -9.80 -3.91 32.83
N GLY A 290 -9.52 -3.94 34.14
CA GLY A 290 -9.15 -5.19 34.82
C GLY A 290 -10.17 -6.30 34.58
N GLU A 291 -9.75 -7.55 34.70
CA GLU A 291 -10.69 -8.67 34.60
C GLU A 291 -11.66 -8.61 35.79
N ILE A 292 -12.88 -8.15 35.53
CA ILE A 292 -13.94 -8.04 36.52
C ILE A 292 -15.08 -8.93 36.06
N GLU A 293 -15.30 -10.05 36.78
CA GLU A 293 -16.37 -11.01 36.57
C GLU A 293 -16.57 -11.43 35.10
N ASN A 294 -17.49 -10.75 34.38
CA ASN A 294 -17.93 -11.05 33.02
C ASN A 294 -17.28 -10.15 31.96
N ILE A 295 -16.36 -9.27 32.35
CA ILE A 295 -15.60 -8.42 31.44
C ILE A 295 -14.25 -9.07 31.17
N LYS A 296 -14.08 -9.57 29.94
CA LYS A 296 -12.80 -10.13 29.45
C LYS A 296 -12.24 -9.23 28.36
N ASN A 297 -10.92 -9.10 28.31
CA ASN A 297 -10.21 -8.28 27.32
C ASN A 297 -10.78 -6.85 27.24
N GLY A 298 -11.15 -6.30 28.40
CA GLY A 298 -11.82 -5.00 28.50
C GLY A 298 -10.85 -3.85 28.35
N PHE A 299 -11.24 -2.79 27.65
CA PHE A 299 -10.47 -1.55 27.59
C PHE A 299 -11.41 -0.35 27.48
N MET A 300 -10.94 0.77 27.98
CA MET A 300 -11.58 2.07 27.91
C MET A 300 -10.80 2.94 26.93
N VAL A 301 -11.52 3.67 26.09
CA VAL A 301 -10.97 4.75 25.28
C VAL A 301 -11.74 6.05 25.52
N GLY A 302 -11.04 7.08 25.98
CA GLY A 302 -11.56 8.44 26.10
C GLY A 302 -11.12 9.28 24.89
N LEU A 303 -12.08 9.84 24.18
CA LEU A 303 -11.90 10.69 23.00
C LEU A 303 -12.53 12.06 23.29
N GLY A 304 -11.75 12.97 23.84
CA GLY A 304 -12.24 14.27 24.32
C GLY A 304 -13.24 14.10 25.46
N THR A 305 -14.50 14.49 25.24
CA THR A 305 -15.58 14.37 26.24
C THR A 305 -16.30 13.03 26.22
N ARG A 306 -16.00 12.16 25.25
CA ARG A 306 -16.66 10.86 25.09
C ARG A 306 -15.78 9.75 25.63
N VAL A 307 -16.38 8.83 26.38
CA VAL A 307 -15.69 7.64 26.90
C VAL A 307 -16.42 6.41 26.41
N PHE A 308 -15.68 5.48 25.83
CA PHE A 308 -16.19 4.19 25.39
C PHE A 308 -15.52 3.08 26.18
N ASN A 309 -16.33 2.13 26.64
CA ASN A 309 -15.86 0.92 27.29
C ASN A 309 -16.19 -0.26 26.39
N PHE A 310 -15.17 -1.03 26.02
CA PHE A 310 -15.29 -2.16 25.13
C PHE A 310 -14.68 -3.43 25.71
N SER A 311 -15.15 -4.56 25.22
CA SER A 311 -14.54 -5.88 25.38
C SER A 311 -14.19 -6.39 24.00
N ALA A 312 -12.93 -6.77 23.81
CA ALA A 312 -12.45 -7.37 22.57
C ALA A 312 -12.66 -8.91 22.57
N PRO A 313 -12.94 -9.52 21.41
CA PRO A 313 -12.95 -10.97 21.23
C PRO A 313 -11.73 -11.72 21.79
N SER A 314 -10.53 -11.17 21.63
CA SER A 314 -9.28 -11.78 22.09
C SER A 314 -8.30 -10.79 22.74
N PRO A 315 -7.34 -11.26 23.57
CA PRO A 315 -6.28 -10.43 24.12
C PRO A 315 -5.36 -9.83 23.04
N LEU A 316 -5.25 -10.50 21.89
CA LEU A 316 -4.52 -9.96 20.75
C LEU A 316 -5.23 -8.71 20.20
N GLN A 317 -6.53 -8.81 19.95
CA GLN A 317 -7.31 -7.71 19.40
C GLN A 317 -7.44 -6.55 20.38
N GLN A 318 -7.53 -6.81 21.69
CA GLN A 318 -7.46 -5.76 22.72
C GLN A 318 -6.18 -4.95 22.60
N ARG A 319 -5.02 -5.63 22.53
CA ARG A 319 -3.71 -4.97 22.37
C ARG A 319 -3.64 -4.18 21.07
N GLN A 320 -4.06 -4.76 19.95
CA GLN A 320 -4.08 -4.07 18.67
C GLN A 320 -4.95 -2.80 18.70
N TRP A 321 -6.15 -2.85 19.26
CA TRP A 321 -6.99 -1.67 19.42
C TRP A 321 -6.28 -0.59 20.26
N CYS A 322 -5.74 -0.96 21.42
CA CYS A 322 -5.03 -0.03 22.28
C CYS A 322 -3.82 0.60 21.56
N ASP A 323 -3.00 -0.22 20.92
CA ASP A 323 -1.81 0.22 20.19
C ASP A 323 -2.16 1.16 19.05
N VAL A 324 -3.21 0.86 18.27
CA VAL A 324 -3.61 1.70 17.15
C VAL A 324 -4.17 3.03 17.65
N PHE A 325 -4.99 3.06 18.70
CA PHE A 325 -5.45 4.32 19.30
C PHE A 325 -4.29 5.19 19.78
N ILE A 326 -3.31 4.59 20.46
CA ILE A 326 -2.12 5.32 20.96
C ILE A 326 -1.26 5.84 19.80
N LYS A 327 -1.05 5.03 18.76
CA LYS A 327 -0.27 5.45 17.57
C LYS A 327 -0.97 6.54 16.78
N ASN A 328 -2.29 6.45 16.64
CA ASN A 328 -3.08 7.41 15.87
C ASN A 328 -3.22 8.77 16.57
N ALA A 329 -3.03 8.84 17.89
CA ALA A 329 -3.00 10.10 18.65
C ALA A 329 -1.65 10.84 18.60
N LYS A 330 -0.59 10.22 18.07
CA LYS A 330 0.76 10.80 17.96
C LYS A 330 1.03 11.45 16.60
N ILE A 331 0.03 11.51 15.73
CA ILE A 331 0.05 12.13 14.40
C ILE A 331 -0.83 13.37 14.46
#